data_AF-A0AAE7AL58-F1
#
_entry.id   AF-A0AAE7AL58-F1
#
_cell.length_a   1.000
_cell.length_b   1.000
_cell.length_c   1.000
_cell.angle_alpha   90.00
_cell.angle_beta   90.00
_cell.angle_gamma   90.00
#
_symmetry.space_group_name_H-M   'P 1'
#
loop_
_entity.id
_entity.type
_entity.pdbx_description
1 polymer ?
#
loop_
_entity_poly.entity_id
_entity_poly.type
_entity_poly.pdbx_seq_one_letter_code
_entity_poly.pdbx_strand_id
1 'polypeptide(L)'
;MGNPLHRIALDTGNPNLSTELQDAIRDRVAFLFVRGDDGFVLKPLAEDGVIGVLVWVGWGDGRAPERHLPEVKRLARLIGARWLRFHSVRKGWLKVAPRMGWVRQPDDADGLYVFQINL
;
A
#
# COMPACT_ATOMS: atom_id res chain seq x y z
N MET A 1 -3.71 18.99 -12.20
CA MET A 1 -3.42 18.12 -11.03
C MET A 1 -2.13 17.38 -11.32
N GLY A 2 -1.15 17.41 -10.43
CA GLY A 2 0.12 16.69 -10.64
C GLY A 2 -0.08 15.18 -10.57
N ASN A 3 0.75 14.41 -11.27
CA ASN A 3 0.74 12.95 -11.23
C ASN A 3 0.94 12.45 -9.78
N PRO A 4 -0.05 11.77 -9.16
CA PRO A 4 0.05 11.32 -7.77
C PRO A 4 1.26 10.40 -7.52
N LEU A 5 1.63 9.56 -8.49
CA LEU A 5 2.79 8.69 -8.40
C LEU A 5 4.10 9.47 -8.39
N HIS A 6 4.19 10.56 -9.14
CA HIS A 6 5.36 11.44 -9.12
C HIS A 6 5.55 12.09 -7.74
N ARG A 7 4.45 12.51 -7.09
CA ARG A 7 4.53 13.02 -5.72
C ARG A 7 4.94 11.95 -4.73
N ILE A 8 4.43 10.74 -4.84
CA ILE A 8 4.83 9.61 -3.97
C ILE A 8 6.32 9.31 -4.15
N ALA A 9 6.80 9.24 -5.41
CA ALA A 9 8.21 9.05 -5.74
C ALA A 9 9.13 10.09 -5.07
N LEU A 10 8.75 11.37 -5.12
CA LEU A 10 9.48 12.44 -4.45
C LEU A 10 9.41 12.30 -2.92
N ASP A 11 8.21 12.10 -2.36
CA ASP A 11 7.97 11.97 -0.92
C ASP A 11 8.81 10.81 -0.32
N THR A 12 8.99 9.70 -1.06
CA THR A 12 9.74 8.52 -0.61
C THR A 12 11.20 8.51 -1.09
N GLY A 13 11.67 9.53 -1.81
CA GLY A 13 13.02 9.54 -2.38
C GLY A 13 13.30 8.43 -3.40
N ASN A 14 12.26 7.85 -4.03
CA ASN A 14 12.39 6.78 -5.03
C ASN A 14 12.08 7.32 -6.44
N PRO A 15 13.09 7.79 -7.21
CA PRO A 15 12.87 8.32 -8.56
C PRO A 15 12.43 7.24 -9.57
N ASN A 16 12.69 5.96 -9.28
CA ASN A 16 12.40 4.83 -10.18
C ASN A 16 11.03 4.19 -9.93
N LEU A 17 10.25 4.69 -8.97
CA LEU A 17 8.98 4.11 -8.55
C LEU A 17 8.04 3.78 -9.72
N SER A 18 7.92 4.67 -10.71
CA SER A 18 7.04 4.42 -11.85
C SER A 18 7.50 3.23 -12.70
N THR A 19 8.81 3.10 -12.92
CA THR A 19 9.39 1.99 -13.69
C THR A 19 9.26 0.69 -12.91
N GLU A 20 9.55 0.70 -11.62
CA GLU A 20 9.40 -0.46 -10.73
C GLU A 20 7.96 -0.99 -10.70
N LEU A 21 6.98 -0.08 -10.62
CA LEU A 21 5.56 -0.46 -10.66
C LEU A 21 5.18 -1.04 -12.02
N GLN A 22 5.61 -0.41 -13.12
CA GLN A 22 5.34 -0.90 -14.47
C GLN A 22 5.91 -2.30 -14.71
N ASP A 23 7.16 -2.51 -14.32
CA ASP A 23 7.83 -3.80 -14.45
C ASP A 23 7.14 -4.86 -13.59
N ALA A 24 6.85 -4.55 -12.33
CA ALA A 24 6.17 -5.47 -11.42
C ALA A 24 4.76 -5.86 -11.89
N ILE A 25 4.02 -4.91 -12.48
CA ILE A 25 2.69 -5.18 -13.04
C ILE A 25 2.80 -6.03 -14.30
N ARG A 26 3.72 -5.70 -15.21
CA ARG A 26 3.97 -6.46 -16.44
C ARG A 26 4.37 -7.90 -16.15
N ASP A 27 5.20 -8.09 -15.14
CA ASP A 27 5.71 -9.40 -14.73
C ASP A 27 4.75 -10.15 -13.79
N ARG A 28 3.56 -9.58 -13.54
CA ARG A 28 2.47 -10.16 -12.71
C ARG A 28 2.84 -10.45 -11.26
N VAL A 29 3.77 -9.67 -10.71
CA VAL A 29 4.15 -9.72 -9.29
C VAL A 29 3.51 -8.59 -8.47
N ALA A 30 2.85 -7.64 -9.14
CA ALA A 30 2.00 -6.61 -8.52
C ALA A 30 0.74 -6.36 -9.35
N PHE A 31 -0.32 -5.86 -8.71
CA PHE A 31 -1.64 -5.73 -9.31
C PHE A 31 -2.20 -4.31 -9.08
N LEU A 32 -2.54 -3.64 -10.18
CA LEU A 32 -3.07 -2.28 -10.20
C LEU A 32 -4.61 -2.29 -10.16
N PHE A 33 -5.18 -1.51 -9.23
CA PHE A 33 -6.61 -1.27 -9.10
C PHE A 33 -6.89 0.23 -9.17
N VAL A 34 -7.81 0.65 -10.03
CA VAL A 34 -8.15 2.07 -10.27
C VAL A 34 -9.66 2.27 -10.21
N ARG A 35 -10.12 3.35 -9.59
CA ARG A 35 -11.52 3.77 -9.55
C ARG A 35 -11.64 5.29 -9.68
N GLY A 36 -11.89 5.77 -10.90
CA GLY A 36 -11.90 7.22 -11.16
C GLY A 36 -10.51 7.81 -10.88
N ASP A 37 -10.43 8.80 -9.98
CA ASP A 37 -9.18 9.51 -9.67
C ASP A 37 -8.36 8.87 -8.52
N ASP A 38 -8.82 7.75 -7.96
CA ASP A 38 -8.12 7.02 -6.91
C ASP A 38 -7.69 5.61 -7.35
N GLY A 39 -6.75 5.03 -6.61
CA GLY A 39 -6.25 3.70 -6.92
C GLY A 39 -5.13 3.25 -5.99
N PHE A 40 -4.73 2.01 -6.17
CA PHE A 40 -3.68 1.37 -5.38
C PHE A 40 -3.02 0.22 -6.14
N VAL A 41 -1.81 -0.13 -5.72
CA VAL A 41 -1.09 -1.31 -6.21
C VAL A 41 -0.88 -2.27 -5.06
N LEU A 42 -1.30 -3.52 -5.25
CA LEU A 42 -1.10 -4.61 -4.29
C LEU A 42 0.06 -5.49 -4.74
N LYS A 43 0.98 -5.79 -3.84
CA LYS A 43 2.08 -6.73 -4.05
C LYS A 43 1.96 -7.87 -3.03
N PRO A 44 1.62 -9.10 -3.46
CA PRO A 44 1.72 -10.27 -2.60
C PRO A 44 3.17 -10.48 -2.15
N LEU A 45 3.36 -10.83 -0.88
CA LEU A 45 4.66 -11.13 -0.28
C LEU A 45 4.57 -12.43 0.51
N ALA A 46 5.69 -13.13 0.65
CA ALA A 46 5.82 -14.28 1.54
C ALA A 46 6.92 -13.98 2.56
N GLU A 47 6.55 -13.94 3.84
CA GLU A 47 7.47 -13.74 4.97
C GLU A 47 7.37 -14.97 5.85
N ASP A 48 8.48 -15.70 6.03
CA ASP A 48 8.53 -16.95 6.82
C ASP A 48 7.45 -17.98 6.45
N GLY A 49 7.16 -18.10 5.15
CA GLY A 49 6.12 -19.00 4.63
C GLY A 49 4.68 -18.48 4.81
N VAL A 50 4.50 -17.31 5.40
CA VAL A 50 3.20 -16.65 5.56
C VAL A 50 2.98 -15.66 4.42
N ILE A 51 1.90 -15.88 3.67
CA ILE A 51 1.47 -14.95 2.62
C ILE A 51 0.91 -13.69 3.26
N GLY A 52 1.33 -12.54 2.76
CA GLY A 52 0.76 -11.23 3.05
C GLY A 52 0.61 -10.39 1.80
N VAL A 53 0.03 -9.20 1.96
CA VAL A 53 -0.09 -8.23 0.88
C VAL A 53 0.41 -6.87 1.32
N LEU A 54 1.39 -6.35 0.60
CA LEU A 54 1.80 -4.96 0.69
C LEU A 54 0.87 -4.11 -0.18
N VAL A 55 0.24 -3.09 0.40
CA VAL A 55 -0.31 -1.96 -0.35
C VAL A 55 0.88 -1.08 -0.70
N TRP A 56 1.48 -1.34 -1.87
CA TRP A 56 2.76 -0.75 -2.26
C TRP A 56 2.63 0.75 -2.50
N VAL A 57 1.61 1.15 -3.25
CA VAL A 57 1.23 2.55 -3.41
C VAL A 57 -0.28 2.70 -3.34
N GLY A 58 -0.74 3.83 -2.83
CA GLY A 58 -2.14 4.23 -2.83
C GLY A 58 -2.28 5.73 -3.04
N TRP A 59 -3.23 6.16 -3.87
CA TRP A 59 -3.53 7.55 -4.13
C TRP A 59 -5.04 7.79 -4.18
N GLY A 60 -5.44 9.03 -3.92
CA GLY A 60 -6.83 9.46 -3.93
C GLY A 60 -7.09 10.61 -2.97
N ASP A 61 -8.37 10.94 -2.77
CA ASP A 61 -8.81 11.88 -1.75
C ASP A 61 -8.63 11.31 -0.32
N GLY A 62 -8.89 12.12 0.70
CA GLY A 62 -8.78 11.69 2.10
C GLY A 62 -9.71 10.54 2.51
N ARG A 63 -10.69 10.18 1.68
CA ARG A 63 -11.65 9.08 1.91
C ARG A 63 -11.29 7.81 1.14
N ALA A 64 -10.36 7.89 0.18
CA ALA A 64 -9.96 6.76 -0.63
C ALA A 64 -9.46 5.56 0.19
N PRO A 65 -8.66 5.72 1.28
CA PRO A 65 -8.26 4.59 2.11
C PRO A 65 -9.45 3.83 2.71
N GLU A 66 -10.41 4.52 3.31
CA GLU A 66 -11.61 3.92 3.92
C GLU A 66 -12.49 3.25 2.86
N ARG A 67 -12.62 3.89 1.69
CA ARG A 67 -13.40 3.41 0.54
C ARG A 67 -12.86 2.08 -0.01
N HIS A 68 -11.53 1.94 -0.09
CA HIS A 68 -10.89 0.79 -0.72
C HIS A 68 -10.55 -0.34 0.25
N LEU A 69 -10.39 -0.05 1.53
CA LEU A 69 -9.97 -1.05 2.52
C LEU A 69 -10.82 -2.33 2.54
N PRO A 70 -12.17 -2.30 2.42
CA PRO A 70 -12.97 -3.52 2.34
C PRO A 70 -12.57 -4.41 1.16
N GLU A 71 -12.33 -3.82 -0.01
CA GLU A 71 -11.94 -4.55 -1.22
C GLU A 71 -10.50 -5.08 -1.12
N VAL A 72 -9.57 -4.28 -0.58
CA VAL A 72 -8.19 -4.74 -0.32
C VAL A 72 -8.19 -5.95 0.61
N LYS A 73 -8.98 -5.93 1.69
CA LYS A 73 -9.15 -7.07 2.60
C LYS A 73 -9.73 -8.28 1.90
N ARG A 74 -10.72 -8.10 1.02
CA ARG A 74 -11.33 -9.18 0.24
C ARG A 74 -10.29 -9.84 -0.67
N LEU A 75 -9.60 -9.05 -1.50
CA LEU A 75 -8.59 -9.52 -2.46
C LEU A 75 -7.45 -10.26 -1.77
N ALA A 76 -6.95 -9.74 -0.64
CA ALA A 76 -5.89 -10.39 0.11
C ALA A 76 -6.33 -11.74 0.68
N ARG A 77 -7.56 -11.84 1.21
CA ARG A 77 -8.09 -13.12 1.71
C ARG A 77 -8.27 -14.17 0.61
N LEU A 78 -8.60 -13.76 -0.63
CA LEU A 78 -8.74 -14.69 -1.76
C LEU A 78 -7.45 -15.45 -2.07
N ILE A 79 -6.29 -14.85 -1.80
CA ILE A 79 -4.98 -15.49 -2.00
C ILE A 79 -4.42 -16.12 -0.71
N GLY A 80 -5.23 -16.21 0.35
CA GLY A 80 -4.81 -16.78 1.64
C GLY A 80 -3.87 -15.87 2.45
N ALA A 81 -3.83 -14.57 2.17
CA ALA A 81 -2.98 -13.65 2.92
C ALA A 81 -3.43 -13.54 4.39
N ARG A 82 -2.46 -13.51 5.31
CA ARG A 82 -2.67 -13.37 6.75
C ARG A 82 -2.50 -11.97 7.27
N TRP A 83 -1.94 -11.07 6.45
CA TRP A 83 -1.76 -9.68 6.81
C TRP A 83 -1.82 -8.75 5.60
N LEU A 84 -2.18 -7.49 5.86
CA LEU A 84 -1.99 -6.35 4.98
C LEU A 84 -0.96 -5.43 5.60
N ARG A 85 -0.06 -4.85 4.81
CA ARG A 85 0.90 -3.84 5.29
C ARG A 85 0.99 -2.66 4.34
N PHE A 86 1.24 -1.46 4.87
CA PHE A 86 1.68 -0.33 4.06
C PHE A 86 2.71 0.50 4.82
N HIS A 87 3.56 1.19 4.07
CA HIS A 87 4.64 2.01 4.58
C HIS A 87 4.39 3.46 4.14
N SER A 88 4.71 4.44 4.98
CA SER A 88 4.50 5.84 4.61
C SER A 88 5.47 6.79 5.31
N VAL A 89 5.93 7.80 4.57
CA VAL A 89 6.63 8.97 5.14
C VAL A 89 5.69 9.99 5.80
N ARG A 90 4.37 9.88 5.59
CA ARG A 90 3.41 10.90 6.01
C ARG A 90 2.95 10.66 7.45
N LYS A 91 3.39 11.54 8.36
CA LYS A 91 2.99 11.57 9.79
C LYS A 91 1.48 11.56 10.04
N GLY A 92 0.67 12.06 9.10
CA GLY A 92 -0.80 12.05 9.20
C GLY A 92 -1.39 10.64 9.39
N TRP A 93 -0.73 9.60 8.87
CA TRP A 93 -1.17 8.21 9.05
C TRP A 93 -1.13 7.74 10.51
N LEU A 94 -0.25 8.31 11.35
CA LEU A 94 -0.21 7.97 12.78
C LEU A 94 -1.55 8.23 13.47
N LYS A 95 -2.32 9.21 12.99
CA LYS A 95 -3.66 9.55 13.52
C LYS A 95 -4.78 8.82 12.77
N VAL A 96 -4.64 8.65 11.45
CA VAL A 96 -5.72 8.18 10.58
C VAL A 96 -5.77 6.66 10.50
N ALA A 97 -4.63 5.98 10.38
CA ALA A 97 -4.56 4.53 10.20
C ALA A 97 -5.26 3.73 11.34
N PRO A 98 -5.07 4.08 12.64
CA PRO A 98 -5.70 3.33 13.73
C PRO A 98 -7.23 3.32 13.67
N ARG A 99 -7.84 4.39 13.15
CA ARG A 99 -9.31 4.49 13.01
C ARG A 99 -9.89 3.49 12.01
N MET A 100 -9.05 2.99 11.11
CA MET A 100 -9.39 1.97 10.11
C MET A 100 -8.95 0.56 10.52
N GLY A 101 -8.45 0.39 11.75
CA GLY A 101 -8.01 -0.89 12.29
C GLY A 101 -6.57 -1.26 11.97
N TRP A 102 -5.77 -0.34 11.39
CA TRP A 102 -4.34 -0.57 11.20
C TRP A 102 -3.58 -0.44 12.52
N VAL A 103 -2.69 -1.38 12.78
CA VAL A 103 -1.82 -1.40 13.96
C VAL A 103 -0.43 -0.94 13.57
N ARG A 104 0.09 0.05 14.30
CA ARG A 104 1.44 0.58 14.12
C ARG A 104 2.48 -0.50 14.45
N GLN A 105 3.44 -0.70 13.55
CA GLN A 105 4.61 -1.56 13.74
C GLN A 105 5.85 -0.70 14.07
N PRO A 106 7.05 -1.27 14.26
CA PRO A 106 8.30 -0.50 14.18
C PRO A 106 8.44 0.20 12.81
N ASP A 107 9.22 1.29 12.75
CA ASP A 107 9.59 1.87 11.44
C ASP A 107 10.43 0.88 10.64
N ASP A 108 10.37 0.95 9.31
CA ASP A 108 11.25 0.16 8.47
C ASP A 108 12.69 0.70 8.47
N ALA A 109 13.59 0.01 7.78
CA ALA A 109 15.00 0.36 7.72
C ALA A 109 15.25 1.76 7.12
N ASP A 110 14.32 2.25 6.30
CA ASP A 110 14.36 3.55 5.64
C ASP A 110 13.65 4.65 6.48
N GLY A 111 13.16 4.30 7.67
CA GLY A 111 12.49 5.21 8.60
C GLY A 111 11.03 5.53 8.26
N LEU A 112 10.39 4.74 7.40
CA LEU A 112 8.97 4.91 7.07
C LEU A 112 8.08 4.34 8.18
N TYR A 113 6.96 5.02 8.40
CA TYR A 113 5.90 4.53 9.28
C TYR A 113 5.24 3.29 8.68
N VAL A 114 5.35 2.17 9.39
CA VAL A 114 4.76 0.88 8.99
C VAL A 114 3.47 0.62 9.76
N PHE A 115 2.45 0.18 9.04
CA PHE A 115 1.13 -0.15 9.56
C PHE A 115 0.67 -1.49 9.02
N GLN A 116 0.10 -2.34 9.89
CA GLN A 116 -0.34 -3.68 9.54
C GLN A 116 -1.75 -4.00 10.05
N ILE A 117 -2.52 -4.75 9.28
CA ILE A 117 -3.75 -5.44 9.70
C ILE A 117 -3.49 -6.93 9.61
N ASN A 118 -3.85 -7.69 10.64
CA ASN A 118 -3.95 -9.15 10.55
C ASN A 118 -5.36 -9.52 10.06
N LEU A 119 -5.44 -10.43 9.09
CA LEU A 119 -6.65 -10.73 8.30
C LEU A 119 -7.47 -11.92 8.80
#